data_AF-F0P2D8-F1
#
_entry.id   AF-F0P2D8-F1
#
_cell.length_a   1.000
_cell.length_b   1.000
_cell.length_c   1.000
_cell.angle_alpha   90.00
_cell.angle_beta   90.00
_cell.angle_gamma   90.00
#
_symmetry.space_group_name_H-M   'P 1'
#
loop_
_entity.id
_entity.type
_entity.pdbx_description
1 polymer ?
#
loop_
_entity_poly.entity_id
_entity_poly.type
_entity_poly.pdbx_seq_one_letter_code
_entity_poly.pdbx_strand_id
1 'polypeptide(L)'
;MTEIQLFIQEVFQNQEVVILQSDEGFAITFSESFMYEDDSPLEVICFWSSAQKAKEAQHARWQQHKIKTISLNDYIEQWLIGMIEEVVLVGINLDAKGKGEEALPVDFLLDMCNYGIQNYPTFSLKHFKTLEALRQEIIKFKEESNFNQ
;
A
#
# COMPACT_ATOMS: atom_id res chain seq x y z
N MET A 1 -15.14 -6.69 -9.49
CA MET A 1 -14.39 -5.88 -8.54
C MET A 1 -13.18 -6.71 -8.16
N THR A 2 -11.97 -6.20 -8.36
CA THR A 2 -10.70 -6.91 -8.03
C THR A 2 -10.41 -6.84 -6.53
N GLU A 3 -9.44 -7.61 -6.02
CA GLU A 3 -9.05 -7.52 -4.59
C GLU A 3 -8.45 -6.15 -4.26
N ILE A 4 -7.65 -5.56 -5.16
CA ILE A 4 -7.22 -4.15 -5.06
C ILE A 4 -8.41 -3.21 -4.88
N GLN A 5 -9.42 -3.29 -5.74
CA GLN A 5 -10.61 -2.41 -5.64
C GLN A 5 -11.36 -2.60 -4.32
N LEU A 6 -11.47 -3.84 -3.84
CA LEU A 6 -12.10 -4.15 -2.55
C LEU A 6 -11.28 -3.59 -1.38
N PHE A 7 -9.96 -3.77 -1.39
CA PHE A 7 -9.07 -3.23 -0.37
C PHE A 7 -9.20 -1.70 -0.30
N ILE A 8 -9.11 -1.01 -1.43
CA ILE A 8 -9.22 0.46 -1.52
C ILE A 8 -10.57 0.90 -0.93
N GLN A 9 -11.67 0.28 -1.36
CA GLN A 9 -12.98 0.59 -0.81
C GLN A 9 -13.03 0.43 0.72
N GLU A 10 -12.53 -0.67 1.25
CA GLU A 10 -12.55 -0.98 2.68
C GLU A 10 -11.71 0.03 3.49
N VAL A 11 -10.50 0.39 3.03
CA VAL A 11 -9.65 1.35 3.78
C VAL A 11 -10.20 2.77 3.75
N PHE A 12 -10.88 3.16 2.66
CA PHE A 12 -11.63 4.43 2.61
C PHE A 12 -12.86 4.40 3.52
N GLN A 13 -13.57 3.27 3.64
CA GLN A 13 -14.68 3.14 4.58
C GLN A 13 -14.21 3.23 6.04
N ASN A 14 -13.09 2.58 6.35
CA ASN A 14 -12.57 2.52 7.72
C ASN A 14 -11.68 3.73 8.09
N GLN A 15 -11.23 4.51 7.10
CA GLN A 15 -10.27 5.62 7.25
C GLN A 15 -8.92 5.18 7.83
N GLU A 16 -8.59 3.90 7.67
CA GLU A 16 -7.39 3.30 8.23
C GLU A 16 -6.88 2.12 7.39
N VAL A 17 -5.57 1.88 7.51
CA VAL A 17 -4.88 0.72 6.98
C VAL A 17 -4.18 0.01 8.13
N VAL A 18 -4.17 -1.31 8.12
CA VAL A 18 -3.55 -2.12 9.16
C VAL A 18 -2.22 -2.69 8.69
N ILE A 19 -1.24 -2.68 9.59
CA ILE A 19 0.07 -3.27 9.40
C ILE A 19 0.41 -4.17 10.60
N LEU A 20 1.22 -5.20 10.36
CA LEU A 20 1.82 -6.00 11.41
C LEU A 20 3.25 -5.49 11.66
N GLN A 21 3.59 -5.19 12.92
CA GLN A 21 4.90 -4.64 13.30
C GLN A 21 5.49 -5.36 14.52
N SER A 22 6.76 -5.73 14.46
CA SER A 22 7.56 -6.23 15.59
C SER A 22 8.73 -5.28 15.90
N ASP A 23 9.58 -5.64 16.87
CA ASP A 23 10.80 -4.87 17.18
C ASP A 23 11.85 -4.98 16.05
N GLU A 24 11.72 -5.97 15.16
CA GLU A 24 12.61 -6.20 14.02
C GLU A 24 12.14 -5.50 12.73
N GLY A 25 10.93 -4.92 12.72
CA GLY A 25 10.39 -4.21 11.56
C GLY A 25 8.93 -4.56 11.25
N PHE A 26 8.53 -4.39 10.00
CA PHE A 26 7.18 -4.65 9.50
C PHE A 26 7.06 -6.06 8.91
N ALA A 27 5.81 -6.52 8.76
CA ALA A 27 5.53 -7.71 7.98
C ALA A 27 5.91 -7.49 6.50
N ILE A 28 6.92 -8.22 6.05
CA ILE A 28 7.40 -8.23 4.67
C ILE A 28 7.36 -9.63 4.05
N THR A 29 7.12 -9.69 2.74
CA THR A 29 7.37 -10.84 1.86
C THR A 29 8.28 -10.42 0.70
N PHE A 30 8.53 -11.33 -0.23
CA PHE A 30 9.32 -11.07 -1.43
C PHE A 30 8.49 -11.41 -2.66
N SER A 31 8.56 -10.56 -3.68
CA SER A 31 7.81 -10.72 -4.91
C SER A 31 8.27 -11.97 -5.68
N GLU A 32 7.32 -12.67 -6.30
CA GLU A 32 7.62 -13.75 -7.25
C GLU A 32 7.72 -13.22 -8.69
N SER A 33 7.30 -11.97 -8.93
CA SER A 33 7.12 -11.40 -10.26
C SER A 33 8.12 -10.29 -10.58
N PHE A 34 8.64 -9.60 -9.56
CA PHE A 34 9.52 -8.45 -9.70
C PHE A 34 10.87 -8.69 -9.02
N MET A 35 11.94 -8.35 -9.72
CA MET A 35 13.33 -8.51 -9.27
C MET A 35 14.09 -7.17 -9.39
N TYR A 36 15.05 -6.94 -8.50
CA TYR A 36 16.05 -5.89 -8.61
C TYR A 36 17.04 -6.23 -9.73
N GLU A 37 17.89 -5.26 -10.09
CA GLU A 37 18.92 -5.43 -11.13
C GLU A 37 19.93 -6.54 -10.83
N ASP A 38 20.09 -6.91 -9.56
CA ASP A 38 20.98 -7.98 -9.10
C ASP A 38 20.30 -9.36 -9.02
N ASP A 39 19.13 -9.51 -9.67
CA ASP A 39 18.27 -10.71 -9.68
C ASP A 39 17.69 -11.11 -8.30
N SER A 40 17.78 -10.25 -7.28
CA SER A 40 17.09 -10.48 -6.00
C SER A 40 15.62 -10.02 -6.06
N PRO A 41 14.67 -10.71 -5.41
CA PRO A 41 13.25 -10.34 -5.48
C PRO A 41 12.97 -9.04 -4.72
N LEU A 42 12.07 -8.21 -5.26
CA LEU A 42 11.63 -6.99 -4.59
C LEU A 42 10.94 -7.32 -3.26
N GLU A 43 11.17 -6.47 -2.26
CA GLU A 43 10.42 -6.54 -1.02
C GLU A 43 8.96 -6.13 -1.24
N VAL A 44 8.07 -6.74 -0.46
CA VAL A 44 6.64 -6.45 -0.44
C VAL A 44 6.22 -6.16 0.99
N ILE A 45 5.84 -4.92 1.29
CA ILE A 45 5.29 -4.56 2.62
C ILE A 45 3.82 -4.97 2.66
N CYS A 46 3.45 -5.69 3.71
CA CYS A 46 2.13 -6.28 3.86
C CYS A 46 1.17 -5.35 4.62
N PHE A 47 0.05 -5.02 3.99
CA PHE A 47 -1.02 -4.23 4.57
C PHE A 47 -2.35 -4.99 4.53
N TRP A 48 -3.20 -4.71 5.51
CA TRP A 48 -4.55 -5.28 5.62
C TRP A 48 -5.58 -4.18 5.72
N SER A 49 -6.74 -4.40 5.11
CA SER A 49 -7.84 -3.44 5.16
C SER A 49 -8.65 -3.47 6.46
N SER A 50 -8.36 -4.43 7.34
CA SER A 50 -8.94 -4.52 8.68
C SER A 50 -8.06 -5.31 9.66
N ALA A 51 -8.24 -5.04 10.95
CA ALA A 51 -7.54 -5.74 12.02
C ALA A 51 -7.89 -7.24 12.06
N GLN A 52 -9.10 -7.62 11.63
CA GLN A 52 -9.52 -9.02 11.56
C GLN A 52 -8.72 -9.80 10.52
N LYS A 53 -8.59 -9.27 9.30
CA LYS A 53 -7.77 -9.89 8.25
C LYS A 53 -6.29 -9.99 8.65
N ALA A 54 -5.75 -8.94 9.30
CA ALA A 54 -4.39 -8.95 9.84
C ALA A 54 -4.20 -10.03 10.92
N LYS A 55 -5.18 -10.20 11.81
CA LYS A 55 -5.13 -11.22 12.87
C LYS A 55 -5.14 -12.63 12.29
N GLU A 56 -5.92 -12.88 11.25
CA GLU A 56 -5.95 -14.16 10.55
C GLU A 56 -4.59 -14.49 9.92
N ALA A 57 -3.93 -13.49 9.32
CA ALA A 57 -2.60 -13.63 8.74
C ALA A 57 -1.49 -13.80 9.80
N GLN A 58 -1.64 -13.18 10.97
CA GLN A 58 -0.66 -13.19 12.07
C GLN A 58 -0.33 -14.59 12.59
N HIS A 59 -1.23 -15.57 12.46
CA HIS A 59 -1.12 -16.88 13.10
C HIS A 59 0.06 -17.77 12.65
N ALA A 60 0.84 -17.38 11.64
CA ALA A 60 2.01 -18.13 11.16
C ALA A 60 3.32 -17.32 11.21
N ARG A 61 3.74 -16.71 10.09
CA ARG A 61 5.05 -16.03 9.98
C ARG A 61 5.19 -14.78 10.85
N TRP A 62 4.07 -14.18 11.23
CA TRP A 62 4.03 -12.90 11.95
C TRP A 62 3.51 -13.01 13.39
N GLN A 63 3.64 -14.18 14.03
CA GLN A 63 3.10 -14.42 15.38
C GLN A 63 3.59 -13.43 16.45
N GLN A 64 4.82 -12.93 16.31
CA GLN A 64 5.41 -11.95 17.24
C GLN A 64 5.09 -10.49 16.89
N HIS A 65 4.51 -10.25 15.71
CA HIS A 65 4.13 -8.90 15.30
C HIS A 65 2.89 -8.46 16.09
N LYS A 66 2.74 -7.16 16.28
CA LYS A 66 1.56 -6.52 16.86
C LYS A 66 0.78 -5.87 15.73
N ILE A 67 -0.55 -5.94 15.83
CA ILE A 67 -1.45 -5.21 14.94
C ILE A 67 -1.31 -3.72 15.23
N LYS A 68 -1.07 -2.94 14.19
CA LYS A 68 -0.97 -1.48 14.22
C LYS A 68 -1.84 -0.89 13.13
N THR A 69 -2.30 0.33 13.38
CA THR A 69 -3.15 1.07 12.46
C THR A 69 -2.41 2.30 11.97
N ILE A 70 -2.49 2.55 10.67
CA ILE A 70 -2.00 3.73 9.97
C ILE A 70 -3.24 4.52 9.52
N SER A 71 -3.27 5.83 9.76
CA SER A 71 -4.37 6.64 9.25
C SER A 71 -4.34 6.64 7.71
N LEU A 72 -5.50 6.66 7.06
CA LEU A 72 -5.55 6.65 5.60
C LEU A 72 -4.75 7.81 4.97
N ASN A 73 -4.73 8.98 5.62
CA ASN A 73 -3.90 10.11 5.21
C ASN A 73 -2.41 9.80 5.26
N ASP A 74 -1.90 9.24 6.37
CA ASP A 74 -0.47 8.92 6.46
C ASP A 74 -0.10 7.79 5.49
N TYR A 75 -1.01 6.84 5.27
CA TYR A 75 -0.80 5.78 4.30
C TYR A 75 -0.62 6.35 2.88
N ILE A 76 -1.50 7.26 2.47
CA ILE A 76 -1.45 7.89 1.14
C ILE A 76 -0.24 8.82 0.99
N GLU A 77 0.02 9.70 1.97
CA GLU A 77 1.00 10.79 1.83
C GLU A 77 2.42 10.44 2.27
N GLN A 78 2.61 9.40 3.08
CA GLN A 78 3.91 9.05 3.63
C GLN A 78 4.33 7.66 3.20
N TRP A 79 3.47 6.65 3.45
CA TRP A 79 3.84 5.27 3.17
C TRP A 79 3.94 5.00 1.67
N LEU A 80 2.89 5.26 0.90
CA LEU A 80 2.92 4.98 -0.54
C LEU A 80 3.98 5.81 -1.27
N ILE A 81 4.23 7.05 -0.85
CA ILE A 81 5.29 7.88 -1.43
C ILE A 81 6.68 7.32 -1.08
N GLY A 82 6.95 7.02 0.19
CA GLY A 82 8.21 6.42 0.60
C GLY A 82 8.49 5.08 -0.09
N MET A 83 7.46 4.26 -0.30
CA MET A 83 7.58 2.99 -1.02
C MET A 83 7.92 3.15 -2.51
N ILE A 84 7.48 4.25 -3.15
CA ILE A 84 7.91 4.58 -4.52
C ILE A 84 9.41 4.89 -4.53
N GLU A 85 9.90 5.66 -3.55
CA GLU A 85 11.30 6.06 -3.44
C GLU A 85 12.23 4.88 -3.09
N GLU A 86 11.77 3.98 -2.21
CA GLU A 86 12.53 2.80 -1.78
C GLU A 86 12.43 1.60 -2.74
N VAL A 87 11.62 1.70 -3.80
CA VAL A 87 11.40 0.62 -4.78
C VAL A 87 10.91 -0.66 -4.10
N VAL A 88 9.81 -0.53 -3.34
CA VAL A 88 9.17 -1.62 -2.58
C VAL A 88 7.70 -1.75 -3.00
N LEU A 89 7.20 -2.99 -3.08
CA LEU A 89 5.82 -3.27 -3.51
C LEU A 89 4.81 -3.23 -2.36
N VAL A 90 3.56 -2.97 -2.72
CA VAL A 90 2.41 -3.03 -1.80
C VAL A 90 1.80 -4.43 -1.86
N GLY A 91 1.79 -5.15 -0.75
CA GLY A 91 1.02 -6.40 -0.59
C GLY A 91 -0.29 -6.15 0.14
N ILE A 92 -1.41 -6.61 -0.41
CA ILE A 92 -2.74 -6.39 0.17
C ILE A 92 -3.40 -7.67 0.67
N ASN A 93 -3.90 -7.63 1.91
CA ASN A 93 -4.67 -8.71 2.54
C ASN A 93 -4.02 -10.10 2.41
N LEU A 94 -2.69 -10.17 2.49
CA LEU A 94 -1.96 -11.44 2.40
C LEU A 94 -2.43 -12.41 3.48
N ASP A 95 -2.58 -13.68 3.10
CA ASP A 95 -2.93 -14.75 4.02
C ASP A 95 -1.76 -15.10 4.96
N ALA A 96 -1.98 -16.05 5.87
CA ALA A 96 -0.94 -16.50 6.81
C ALA A 96 0.29 -17.14 6.14
N LYS A 97 0.22 -17.50 4.86
CA LYS A 97 1.33 -18.02 4.05
C LYS A 97 2.03 -16.91 3.26
N GLY A 98 1.58 -15.66 3.37
CA GLY A 98 2.11 -14.54 2.60
C GLY A 98 1.65 -14.54 1.14
N LYS A 99 0.50 -15.16 0.84
CA LYS A 99 -0.09 -15.16 -0.51
C LYS A 99 -1.23 -14.15 -0.59
N GLY A 100 -1.22 -13.33 -1.64
CA GLY A 100 -2.17 -12.24 -1.89
C GLY A 100 -1.83 -11.50 -3.18
N GLU A 101 -2.49 -10.37 -3.42
CA GLU A 101 -2.15 -9.49 -4.53
C GLU A 101 -1.03 -8.52 -4.13
N GLU A 102 -0.12 -8.27 -5.07
CA GLU A 102 0.93 -7.26 -4.98
C GLU A 102 0.72 -6.18 -6.05
N ALA A 103 1.10 -4.94 -5.75
CA ALA A 103 0.96 -3.81 -6.67
C ALA A 103 2.18 -2.88 -6.61
N LEU A 104 2.49 -2.26 -7.75
CA LEU A 104 3.41 -1.14 -7.79
C LEU A 104 2.81 0.03 -7.00
N PRO A 105 3.55 0.65 -6.06
CA PRO A 105 3.00 1.70 -5.20
C PRO A 105 2.53 2.92 -5.99
N VAL A 106 3.16 3.24 -7.12
CA VAL A 106 2.75 4.34 -8.02
C VAL A 106 1.37 4.10 -8.63
N ASP A 107 1.10 2.88 -9.11
CA ASP A 107 -0.19 2.52 -9.70
C ASP A 107 -1.27 2.42 -8.63
N PHE A 108 -0.93 1.81 -7.50
CA PHE A 108 -1.82 1.69 -6.36
C PHE A 108 -2.24 3.07 -5.81
N LEU A 109 -1.30 4.03 -5.72
CA LEU A 109 -1.58 5.39 -5.29
C LEU A 109 -2.50 6.13 -6.27
N LEU A 110 -2.35 5.93 -7.58
CA LEU A 110 -3.27 6.48 -8.58
C LEU A 110 -4.68 5.90 -8.43
N ASP A 111 -4.81 4.60 -8.22
CA ASP A 111 -6.09 3.95 -7.98
C ASP A 111 -6.77 4.46 -6.71
N MET A 112 -6.02 4.63 -5.62
CA MET A 112 -6.48 5.25 -4.37
C MET A 112 -6.99 6.67 -4.61
N CYS A 113 -6.25 7.49 -5.35
CA CYS A 113 -6.66 8.85 -5.68
C CYS A 113 -7.94 8.87 -6.50
N ASN A 114 -8.01 8.08 -7.58
CA ASN A 114 -9.18 7.98 -8.44
C ASN A 114 -10.44 7.59 -7.65
N TYR A 115 -10.32 6.56 -6.80
CA TYR A 115 -11.42 6.11 -5.97
C TYR A 115 -11.86 7.18 -4.96
N GLY A 116 -10.90 7.80 -4.27
CA GLY A 116 -11.19 8.84 -3.27
C GLY A 116 -11.83 10.09 -3.88
N ILE A 117 -11.35 10.56 -5.03
CA ILE A 117 -11.93 11.71 -5.76
C ILE A 117 -13.40 11.44 -6.12
N GLN A 118 -13.70 10.23 -6.60
CA GLN A 118 -15.05 9.88 -7.04
C GLN A 118 -16.02 9.64 -5.87
N ASN A 119 -15.57 9.00 -4.79
CA ASN A 119 -16.46 8.46 -3.75
C ASN A 119 -16.39 9.21 -2.42
N TYR A 120 -15.31 9.96 -2.18
CA TYR A 120 -15.07 10.68 -0.92
C TYR A 120 -14.64 12.14 -1.21
N PRO A 121 -15.49 12.97 -1.82
CA PRO A 121 -15.14 14.34 -2.24
C PRO A 121 -14.79 15.28 -1.08
N THR A 122 -15.13 14.91 0.16
CA THR A 122 -14.78 15.65 1.38
C THR A 122 -13.55 15.12 2.09
N PHE A 123 -12.92 14.05 1.58
CA PHE A 123 -11.68 13.53 2.14
C PHE A 123 -10.55 14.55 1.96
N SER A 124 -9.81 14.79 3.04
CA SER A 124 -8.77 15.80 3.10
C SER A 124 -7.45 15.19 3.56
N LEU A 125 -6.44 15.45 2.75
CA LEU A 125 -5.05 15.14 2.98
C LEU A 125 -4.43 16.11 4.00
N LYS A 126 -3.31 15.74 4.66
CA LYS A 126 -2.68 16.60 5.69
C LYS A 126 -1.64 17.55 5.08
N HIS A 127 -0.92 17.13 4.06
CA HIS A 127 0.19 17.85 3.46
C HIS A 127 -0.12 18.30 2.02
N PHE A 128 -0.85 17.49 1.26
CA PHE A 128 -1.31 17.84 -0.09
C PHE A 128 -2.64 18.59 -0.05
N LYS A 129 -2.85 19.46 -1.05
CA LYS A 129 -4.07 20.28 -1.12
C LYS A 129 -5.33 19.44 -1.35
N THR A 130 -5.26 18.48 -2.27
CA THR A 130 -6.36 17.58 -2.65
C THR A 130 -5.80 16.28 -3.22
N LEU A 131 -6.62 15.22 -3.24
CA LEU A 131 -6.30 14.00 -3.97
C LEU A 131 -6.04 14.26 -5.46
N GLU A 132 -6.75 15.22 -6.06
CA GLU A 132 -6.53 15.59 -7.46
C GLU A 132 -5.14 16.22 -7.66
N ALA A 133 -4.69 17.10 -6.76
CA ALA A 133 -3.35 17.67 -6.84
C ALA A 133 -2.26 16.60 -6.71
N LEU A 134 -2.39 15.72 -5.71
CA LEU A 134 -1.48 14.58 -5.53
C LEU A 134 -1.46 13.69 -6.77
N ARG A 135 -2.64 13.33 -7.31
CA ARG A 135 -2.76 12.50 -8.52
C ARG A 135 -1.99 13.10 -9.71
N GLN A 136 -2.09 14.41 -9.93
CA GLN A 136 -1.36 15.07 -11.01
C GLN A 136 0.16 15.02 -10.82
N GLU A 137 0.63 15.18 -9.59
CA GLU A 137 2.07 15.05 -9.27
C GLU A 137 2.57 13.63 -9.54
N ILE A 138 1.80 12.61 -9.16
CA ILE A 138 2.15 11.21 -9.40
C ILE A 138 2.09 10.83 -10.89
N ILE A 139 1.12 11.34 -11.65
CA ILE A 139 1.07 11.15 -13.12
C ILE A 139 2.34 11.72 -13.76
N LYS A 140 2.70 12.96 -13.40
CA LYS A 140 3.89 13.61 -13.92
C LYS A 140 5.16 12.83 -13.59
N PHE A 141 5.31 12.38 -12.34
CA PHE A 141 6.43 11.53 -11.92
C PHE A 141 6.52 10.23 -12.75
N LYS A 142 5.38 9.56 -12.96
CA LYS A 142 5.32 8.32 -13.74
C LYS A 142 5.70 8.53 -15.20
N GLU A 143 5.24 9.63 -15.82
CA GLU A 143 5.63 10.00 -17.17
C GLU A 143 7.14 10.24 -17.26
N GLU A 144 7.70 11.09 -16.38
CA GLU A 144 9.15 11.39 -16.35
C GLU A 144 10.00 10.13 -16.13
N SER A 145 9.56 9.19 -15.30
CA SER A 145 10.27 7.93 -15.05
C SER A 145 10.25 6.99 -16.27
N ASN A 146 9.12 6.93 -16.99
CA ASN A 146 8.99 6.13 -18.21
C ASN A 146 9.75 6.72 -19.40
N PHE A 147 9.98 8.05 -19.43
CA PHE A 147 10.80 8.69 -20.47
C PHE A 147 12.31 8.50 -20.27
N ASN A 148 12.74 8.10 -19.07
CA ASN A 148 14.16 7.92 -18.72
C ASN A 148 14.62 6.44 -18.75
N GLN A 149 13.76 5.52 -19.20
CA GLN A 149 14.09 4.11 -19.51
C GLN A 149 14.19 3.90 -21.02
#